data_AF-A0A127T506-F1
#
_entry.id   AF-A0A127T506-F1
#
_cell.length_a   1.000
_cell.length_b   1.000
_cell.length_c   1.000
_cell.angle_alpha   90.00
_cell.angle_beta   90.00
_cell.angle_gamma   90.00
#
_symmetry.space_group_name_H-M   'P 1'
#
loop_
_entity.id
_entity.type
_entity.pdbx_description
1 polymer ?
#
loop_
_entity_poly.entity_id
_entity_poly.type
_entity_poly.pdbx_seq_one_letter_code
_entity_poly.pdbx_strand_id
1 'polypeptide(L)'
;LIIGSLTAVHYKEIFKLIKDNKVWLGESIHSGDREFRVPNHYPLEAAGVRVDGSGNKYIRVKGVRWFTNIEIDKSNRHEELPLYKRYTSTEFPTYDNLDAIEVSKAAEIPCDYDGLIGVPDTFLDKYNPDQFEIIGIPFGNLGKEIGVTKNHRGRTDIAITKDGVSRCPYSRIIIKRKGIL
;
A
#
# COMPACT_ATOMS: atom_id res chain seq x y z
N LEU A 1 -5.19 18.35 3.59
CA LEU A 1 -4.13 17.90 2.65
C LEU A 1 -2.80 17.90 3.38
N ILE A 2 -2.14 16.74 3.47
CA ILE A 2 -0.88 16.53 4.20
C ILE A 2 0.09 15.82 3.26
N ILE A 3 1.38 16.14 3.32
CA ILE A 3 2.42 15.34 2.64
C ILE A 3 3.14 14.46 3.65
N GLY A 4 3.36 13.19 3.31
CA GLY A 4 4.06 12.24 4.17
C GLY A 4 4.72 11.12 3.36
N SER A 5 5.58 10.33 4.02
CA SER A 5 6.12 9.10 3.42
C SER A 5 5.01 8.07 3.22
N LEU A 6 5.08 7.28 2.14
CA LEU A 6 4.18 6.14 1.92
C LEU A 6 4.17 5.16 3.11
N THR A 7 5.29 5.01 3.81
CA THR A 7 5.39 4.15 5.00
C THR A 7 4.49 4.59 6.15
N ALA A 8 4.02 5.85 6.17
CA ALA A 8 3.08 6.35 7.17
C ALA A 8 1.71 5.67 7.09
N VAL A 9 1.39 5.03 5.95
CA VAL A 9 0.19 4.18 5.79
C VAL A 9 0.07 3.13 6.88
N HIS A 10 1.21 2.63 7.42
CA HIS A 10 1.20 1.58 8.44
C HIS A 10 1.13 2.07 9.87
N TYR A 11 1.17 3.38 10.09
CA TYR A 11 0.99 3.93 11.44
C TYR A 11 -0.43 3.65 11.87
N LYS A 12 -0.61 3.13 13.08
CA LYS A 12 -1.88 2.62 13.59
C LYS A 12 -3.02 3.65 13.42
N GLU A 13 -2.72 4.90 13.72
CA GLU A 13 -3.66 6.03 13.66
C GLU A 13 -4.01 6.39 12.21
N ILE A 14 -3.03 6.36 11.31
CA ILE A 14 -3.22 6.70 9.89
C ILE A 14 -3.93 5.57 9.16
N PHE A 15 -3.51 4.32 9.36
CA PHE A 15 -4.13 3.16 8.74
C PHE A 15 -5.60 3.07 9.09
N LYS A 16 -5.97 3.35 10.36
CA LYS A 16 -7.37 3.36 10.77
C LYS A 16 -8.20 4.35 9.96
N LEU A 17 -7.67 5.54 9.68
CA LEU A 17 -8.37 6.53 8.83
C LEU A 17 -8.50 6.06 7.38
N ILE A 18 -7.48 5.37 6.85
CA ILE A 18 -7.53 4.79 5.50
C ILE A 18 -8.57 3.68 5.42
N LYS A 19 -8.53 2.74 6.36
CA LYS A 19 -9.48 1.63 6.48
C LYS A 19 -10.93 2.12 6.64
N ASP A 20 -11.15 3.15 7.46
CA ASP A 20 -12.46 3.77 7.68
C ASP A 20 -12.90 4.67 6.51
N ASN A 21 -12.14 4.74 5.41
CA ASN A 21 -12.42 5.61 4.26
C ASN A 21 -12.51 7.11 4.61
N LYS A 22 -11.73 7.58 5.60
CA LYS A 22 -11.67 8.99 6.03
C LYS A 22 -10.48 9.74 5.47
N VAL A 23 -9.43 9.01 5.07
CA VAL A 23 -8.22 9.53 4.42
C VAL A 23 -7.80 8.57 3.31
N TRP A 24 -7.28 9.11 2.21
CA TRP A 24 -6.74 8.34 1.09
C TRP A 24 -5.47 9.00 0.52
N LEU A 25 -4.80 8.27 -0.36
CA LEU A 25 -3.65 8.80 -1.11
C LEU A 25 -4.14 9.70 -2.24
N GLY A 26 -3.53 10.88 -2.41
CA GLY A 26 -3.90 11.82 -3.46
C GLY A 26 -3.23 11.54 -4.82
N GLU A 27 -3.86 12.01 -5.89
CA GLU A 27 -3.59 11.68 -7.31
C GLU A 27 -2.24 12.10 -7.88
N SER A 28 -1.62 13.19 -7.41
CA SER A 28 -0.49 13.78 -8.15
C SER A 28 0.87 13.11 -7.88
N ILE A 29 0.94 12.13 -6.96
CA ILE A 29 2.19 11.49 -6.55
C ILE A 29 2.02 9.98 -6.40
N HIS A 30 2.22 9.20 -7.47
CA HIS A 30 2.15 7.73 -7.43
C HIS A 30 3.50 7.01 -7.49
N SER A 31 4.59 7.72 -7.80
CA SER A 31 5.93 7.13 -7.86
C SER A 31 7.03 8.19 -7.87
N GLY A 32 8.26 7.73 -7.67
CA GLY A 32 9.48 8.54 -7.79
C GLY A 32 9.72 9.47 -6.61
N ASP A 33 10.41 10.56 -6.91
CA ASP A 33 10.67 11.66 -6.00
C ASP A 33 9.86 12.91 -6.35
N ARG A 34 9.77 13.83 -5.40
CA ARG A 34 9.27 15.18 -5.62
C ARG A 34 10.29 16.20 -5.15
N GLU A 35 10.33 17.30 -5.88
CA GLU A 35 11.26 18.38 -5.63
C GLU A 35 10.64 19.40 -4.66
N PHE A 36 11.39 19.76 -3.63
CA PHE A 36 10.99 20.75 -2.64
C PHE A 36 12.06 21.83 -2.54
N ARG A 37 11.63 23.08 -2.53
CA ARG A 37 12.52 24.21 -2.23
C ARG A 37 12.95 24.14 -0.77
N VAL A 38 14.23 24.36 -0.50
CA VAL A 38 14.80 24.39 0.85
C VAL A 38 15.39 25.76 1.15
N PRO A 39 15.53 26.13 2.44
CA PRO A 39 16.23 27.35 2.82
C PRO A 39 17.66 27.41 2.28
N ASN A 40 18.18 28.62 2.07
CA ASN A 40 19.53 28.81 1.52
C ASN A 40 20.63 28.19 2.39
N HIS A 41 20.39 28.08 3.70
CA HIS A 41 21.31 27.47 4.68
C HIS A 41 21.17 25.94 4.79
N TYR A 42 20.29 25.31 4.02
CA TYR A 42 20.10 23.86 4.07
C TYR A 42 21.31 23.14 3.44
N PRO A 43 21.88 22.11 4.09
CA PRO A 43 23.02 21.37 3.55
C PRO A 43 22.61 20.58 2.30
N LEU A 44 23.34 20.76 1.20
CA LEU A 44 23.08 20.07 -0.08
C LEU A 44 23.84 18.75 -0.18
N GLU A 45 23.73 17.93 0.86
CA GLU A 45 24.40 16.62 0.94
C GLU A 45 23.54 15.48 0.37
N ALA A 46 22.27 15.76 0.07
CA ALA A 46 21.33 14.78 -0.45
C ALA A 46 21.57 14.49 -1.95
N ALA A 47 21.31 13.25 -2.38
CA ALA A 47 21.25 12.91 -3.79
C ALA A 47 20.05 13.63 -4.46
N GLY A 48 20.26 14.22 -5.63
CA GLY A 48 19.18 14.92 -6.37
C GLY A 48 18.93 16.34 -5.89
N VAL A 49 19.96 17.18 -5.97
CA VAL A 49 19.88 18.62 -5.69
C VAL A 49 19.84 19.44 -6.97
N ARG A 50 19.11 20.56 -6.95
CA ARG A 50 19.10 21.55 -8.03
C ARG A 50 19.22 22.96 -7.45
N VAL A 51 19.96 23.83 -8.14
CA VAL A 51 19.93 25.28 -7.90
C VAL A 51 19.39 25.94 -9.16
N ASP A 52 18.38 26.81 -9.03
CA ASP A 52 17.85 27.55 -10.17
C ASP A 52 18.67 28.82 -10.47
N GLY A 53 18.36 29.51 -11.57
CA GLY A 53 19.07 30.73 -11.99
C GLY A 53 18.96 31.91 -11.01
N SER A 54 18.04 31.87 -10.05
CA SER A 54 17.89 32.86 -8.98
C SER A 54 18.60 32.45 -7.69
N GLY A 55 19.31 31.32 -7.69
CA GLY A 55 20.01 30.80 -6.52
C GLY A 55 19.14 30.03 -5.53
N ASN A 56 17.88 29.73 -5.86
CA ASN A 56 17.04 28.92 -4.98
C ASN A 56 17.48 27.46 -5.02
N LYS A 57 17.53 26.85 -3.84
CA LYS A 57 17.96 25.46 -3.66
C LYS A 57 16.77 24.53 -3.56
N TYR A 58 16.88 23.37 -4.18
CA TYR A 58 15.87 22.32 -4.18
C TYR A 58 16.49 20.96 -3.86
N ILE A 59 15.73 20.11 -3.18
CA ILE A 59 16.06 18.71 -2.92
C ILE A 59 14.97 17.80 -3.44
N ARG A 60 15.31 16.55 -3.78
CA ARG A 60 14.36 15.50 -4.15
C ARG A 60 14.09 14.56 -2.99
N VAL A 61 12.82 14.39 -2.62
CA VAL A 61 12.39 13.46 -1.57
C VAL A 61 11.62 12.30 -2.20
N LYS A 62 12.12 11.08 -2.00
CA LYS A 62 11.53 9.84 -2.53
C LYS A 62 10.37 9.37 -1.67
N GLY A 63 9.41 8.68 -2.31
CA GLY A 63 8.38 7.92 -1.59
C GLY A 63 7.36 8.77 -0.84
N VAL A 64 7.28 10.06 -1.13
CA VAL A 64 6.23 10.93 -0.57
C VAL A 64 4.89 10.68 -1.24
N ARG A 65 3.81 10.95 -0.50
CA ARG A 65 2.41 10.87 -0.93
C ARG A 65 1.63 12.02 -0.33
N TRP A 66 0.59 12.45 -1.05
CA TRP A 66 -0.47 13.23 -0.45
C TRP A 66 -1.36 12.31 0.37
N PHE A 67 -1.62 12.66 1.62
CA PHE A 67 -2.69 12.12 2.44
C PHE A 67 -3.79 13.17 2.49
N THR A 68 -4.98 12.80 2.04
CA THR A 68 -6.08 13.75 1.85
C THR A 68 -7.42 13.13 2.20
N ASN A 69 -8.41 13.99 2.40
CA ASN A 69 -9.83 13.67 2.51
C ASN A 69 -10.66 14.54 1.55
N ILE A 70 -9.98 15.13 0.56
CA ILE A 70 -10.57 16.01 -0.44
C ILE A 70 -10.83 15.17 -1.68
N GLU A 71 -12.11 15.05 -2.04
CA GLU A 71 -12.54 14.43 -3.28
C GLU A 71 -12.25 15.37 -4.44
N ILE A 72 -11.85 14.82 -5.59
CA ILE A 72 -11.65 15.61 -6.81
C ILE A 72 -12.44 14.96 -7.95
N ASP A 73 -13.15 15.77 -8.74
CA ASP A 73 -14.10 15.29 -9.76
C ASP A 73 -13.48 14.34 -10.83
N LYS A 74 -12.15 14.34 -10.97
CA LYS A 74 -11.39 13.48 -11.89
C LYS A 74 -10.44 12.52 -11.16
N SER A 75 -10.81 12.10 -9.95
CA SER A 75 -10.04 11.14 -9.17
C SER A 75 -10.13 9.76 -9.79
N ASN A 76 -9.00 9.02 -9.80
CA ASN A 76 -8.97 7.61 -10.14
C ASN A 76 -9.50 6.72 -9.00
N ARG A 77 -9.84 7.30 -7.85
CA ARG A 77 -10.36 6.63 -6.66
C ARG A 77 -11.60 5.80 -6.96
N HIS A 78 -12.44 6.22 -7.89
CA HIS A 78 -13.66 5.48 -8.23
C HIS A 78 -13.55 4.74 -9.57
N GLU A 79 -12.36 4.70 -10.17
CA GLU A 79 -12.12 3.90 -11.38
C GLU A 79 -12.05 2.41 -11.00
N GLU A 80 -12.77 1.58 -11.73
CA GLU A 80 -12.68 0.13 -11.55
C GLU A 80 -11.30 -0.37 -12.01
N LEU A 81 -10.63 -1.12 -11.15
CA LEU A 81 -9.42 -1.84 -11.50
C LEU A 81 -9.79 -3.08 -12.35
N PRO A 82 -9.39 -3.17 -13.62
CA PRO A 82 -9.74 -4.30 -14.46
C PRO A 82 -9.07 -5.58 -13.97
N LEU A 83 -9.89 -6.59 -13.63
CA LEU A 83 -9.43 -7.90 -13.15
C LEU A 83 -9.56 -8.93 -14.27
N TYR A 84 -8.45 -9.55 -14.65
CA TYR A 84 -8.42 -10.50 -15.78
C TYR A 84 -7.66 -11.80 -15.48
N LYS A 85 -6.91 -11.84 -14.38
CA LYS A 85 -6.21 -13.05 -13.95
C LYS A 85 -7.18 -14.07 -13.37
N ARG A 86 -6.83 -15.35 -13.50
CA ARG A 86 -7.56 -16.48 -12.91
C ARG A 86 -6.73 -17.05 -11.78
N TYR A 87 -7.38 -17.34 -10.65
CA TYR A 87 -6.69 -17.88 -9.50
C TYR A 87 -6.08 -19.25 -9.80
N THR A 88 -4.80 -19.40 -9.46
CA THR A 88 -4.12 -20.69 -9.34
C THR A 88 -3.26 -20.66 -8.09
N SER A 89 -3.24 -21.75 -7.32
CA SER A 89 -2.44 -21.85 -6.09
C SER A 89 -0.93 -21.74 -6.34
N THR A 90 -0.47 -22.05 -7.56
CA THR A 90 0.93 -21.94 -7.96
C THR A 90 1.35 -20.48 -8.18
N GLU A 91 0.50 -19.65 -8.82
CA GLU A 91 0.79 -18.24 -9.08
C GLU A 91 0.49 -17.37 -7.85
N PHE A 92 -0.56 -17.70 -7.11
CA PHE A 92 -1.04 -16.96 -5.95
C PHE A 92 -1.04 -17.85 -4.70
N PRO A 93 0.13 -18.05 -4.07
CA PRO A 93 0.23 -18.94 -2.91
C PRO A 93 -0.56 -18.37 -1.72
N THR A 94 -1.06 -19.26 -0.87
CA THR A 94 -1.71 -18.90 0.39
C THR A 94 -0.68 -18.60 1.48
N TYR A 95 -1.04 -17.78 2.47
CA TYR A 95 -0.21 -17.61 3.66
C TYR A 95 -0.31 -18.81 4.59
N ASP A 96 0.76 -19.09 5.32
CA ASP A 96 0.82 -20.19 6.29
C ASP A 96 -0.05 -19.93 7.53
N ASN A 97 -0.30 -18.65 7.83
CA ASN A 97 -0.83 -18.19 9.11
C ASN A 97 -1.99 -17.20 8.99
N LEU A 98 -2.60 -17.09 7.81
CA LEU A 98 -3.82 -16.35 7.52
C LEU A 98 -4.50 -16.99 6.29
N ASP A 99 -5.82 -17.19 6.34
CA ASP A 99 -6.58 -17.69 5.17
C ASP A 99 -6.76 -16.58 4.13
N ALA A 100 -5.67 -16.28 3.42
CA ALA A 100 -5.59 -15.29 2.37
C ALA A 100 -4.51 -15.68 1.35
N ILE A 101 -4.63 -15.17 0.13
CA ILE A 101 -3.62 -15.36 -0.93
C ILE A 101 -2.67 -14.17 -1.03
N GLU A 102 -1.45 -14.44 -1.47
CA GLU A 102 -0.46 -13.43 -1.81
C GLU A 102 -0.58 -13.03 -3.28
N VAL A 103 -0.78 -11.73 -3.52
CA VAL A 103 -0.76 -11.14 -4.86
C VAL A 103 0.33 -10.08 -4.90
N SER A 104 1.38 -10.33 -5.68
CA SER A 104 2.56 -9.46 -5.71
C SER A 104 2.35 -8.13 -6.45
N LYS A 105 1.30 -8.02 -7.26
CA LYS A 105 0.96 -6.83 -8.05
C LYS A 105 -0.56 -6.65 -8.09
N ALA A 106 -1.05 -5.44 -7.81
CA ALA A 106 -2.47 -5.13 -7.87
C ALA A 106 -3.12 -5.47 -9.23
N ALA A 107 -2.41 -5.30 -10.34
CA ALA A 107 -2.91 -5.64 -11.68
C ALA A 107 -3.09 -7.15 -11.91
N GLU A 108 -2.54 -8.00 -11.04
CA GLU A 108 -2.63 -9.46 -11.14
C GLU A 108 -3.69 -10.04 -10.20
N ILE A 109 -4.48 -9.20 -9.51
CA ILE A 109 -5.57 -9.67 -8.65
C ILE A 109 -6.52 -10.57 -9.48
N PRO A 110 -6.76 -11.82 -9.03
CA PRO A 110 -7.61 -12.74 -9.77
C PRO A 110 -9.09 -12.32 -9.73
N CYS A 111 -9.79 -12.44 -10.85
CA CYS A 111 -11.18 -12.03 -11.00
C CYS A 111 -12.19 -13.04 -10.45
N ASP A 112 -11.73 -14.23 -10.08
CA ASP A 112 -12.51 -15.36 -9.59
C ASP A 112 -12.10 -15.83 -8.19
N TYR A 113 -11.52 -14.91 -7.40
CA TYR A 113 -11.19 -15.15 -6.00
C TYR A 113 -11.92 -14.16 -5.10
N ASP A 114 -12.80 -14.68 -4.25
CA ASP A 114 -13.66 -13.89 -3.35
C ASP A 114 -13.14 -13.85 -1.89
N GLY A 115 -12.02 -14.52 -1.62
CA GLY A 115 -11.39 -14.58 -0.31
C GLY A 115 -10.58 -13.32 0.03
N LEU A 116 -9.79 -13.43 1.09
CA LEU A 116 -8.85 -12.38 1.50
C LEU A 116 -7.61 -12.37 0.60
N ILE A 117 -7.17 -11.18 0.22
CA ILE A 117 -6.05 -11.00 -0.71
C ILE A 117 -5.06 -10.04 -0.08
N GLY A 118 -3.81 -10.46 0.09
CA GLY A 118 -2.72 -9.57 0.45
C GLY A 118 -2.11 -8.93 -0.79
N VAL A 119 -2.14 -7.61 -0.83
CA VAL A 119 -1.64 -6.79 -1.94
C VAL A 119 -0.53 -5.84 -1.47
N PRO A 120 0.34 -5.34 -2.37
CA PRO A 120 1.36 -4.37 -2.00
C PRO A 120 0.75 -3.03 -1.55
N ASP A 121 1.46 -2.25 -0.73
CA ASP A 121 0.96 -0.94 -0.26
C ASP A 121 0.60 0.03 -1.40
N THR A 122 1.29 -0.08 -2.54
CA THR A 122 1.02 0.71 -3.75
C THR A 122 -0.35 0.41 -4.36
N PHE A 123 -1.06 -0.64 -3.93
CA PHE A 123 -2.47 -0.83 -4.23
C PHE A 123 -3.31 0.40 -3.85
N LEU A 124 -2.95 1.12 -2.77
CA LEU A 124 -3.67 2.32 -2.35
C LEU A 124 -3.65 3.45 -3.38
N ASP A 125 -2.67 3.48 -4.29
CA ASP A 125 -2.64 4.43 -5.41
C ASP A 125 -3.75 4.15 -6.45
N LYS A 126 -4.39 2.97 -6.39
CA LYS A 126 -5.47 2.51 -7.29
C LYS A 126 -6.68 1.98 -6.50
N TYR A 127 -6.78 2.31 -5.22
CA TYR A 127 -7.79 1.75 -4.34
C TYR A 127 -9.14 2.37 -4.65
N ASN A 128 -10.03 1.52 -5.18
CA ASN A 128 -11.43 1.85 -5.35
C ASN A 128 -12.28 1.33 -4.18
N PRO A 129 -12.87 2.21 -3.35
CA PRO A 129 -13.70 1.81 -2.22
C PRO A 129 -15.02 1.16 -2.64
N ASP A 130 -15.47 1.32 -3.87
CA ASP A 130 -16.67 0.66 -4.40
C ASP A 130 -16.38 -0.78 -4.85
N GLN A 131 -15.12 -1.04 -5.25
CA GLN A 131 -14.68 -2.36 -5.73
C GLN A 131 -14.06 -3.23 -4.63
N PHE A 132 -13.38 -2.63 -3.64
CA PHE A 132 -12.65 -3.35 -2.60
C PHE A 132 -12.93 -2.82 -1.19
N GLU A 133 -12.86 -3.73 -0.22
CA GLU A 133 -12.83 -3.44 1.21
C GLU A 133 -11.41 -3.62 1.74
N ILE A 134 -10.93 -2.68 2.54
CA ILE A 134 -9.66 -2.82 3.27
C ILE A 134 -9.94 -3.54 4.59
N ILE A 135 -9.32 -4.71 4.76
CA ILE A 135 -9.53 -5.57 5.92
C ILE A 135 -8.53 -5.23 7.03
N GLY A 136 -7.24 -5.13 6.69
CA GLY A 136 -6.24 -4.75 7.68
C GLY A 136 -4.79 -4.84 7.23
N ILE A 137 -3.90 -4.63 8.20
CA ILE A 137 -2.45 -4.83 8.04
C ILE A 137 -2.07 -6.15 8.73
N PRO A 138 -1.39 -7.08 8.04
CA PRO A 138 -1.15 -8.43 8.52
C PRO A 138 0.15 -8.59 9.32
N PHE A 139 0.49 -7.62 10.18
CA PHE A 139 1.67 -7.69 11.04
C PHE A 139 1.48 -7.08 12.43
N GLY A 140 2.30 -7.52 13.38
CA GLY A 140 2.24 -7.04 14.77
C GLY A 140 0.86 -7.22 15.41
N ASN A 141 0.42 -6.24 16.21
CA ASN A 141 -0.90 -6.30 16.85
C ASN A 141 -2.06 -6.13 15.86
N LEU A 142 -1.87 -5.35 14.79
CA LEU A 142 -2.88 -5.20 13.72
C LEU A 142 -3.13 -6.54 13.00
N GLY A 143 -2.07 -7.34 12.81
CA GLY A 143 -2.21 -8.68 12.25
C GLY A 143 -3.09 -9.58 13.10
N LYS A 144 -2.94 -9.53 14.43
CA LYS A 144 -3.80 -10.30 15.36
C LYS A 144 -5.27 -9.92 15.23
N GLU A 145 -5.56 -8.63 15.06
CA GLU A 145 -6.94 -8.13 14.92
C GLU A 145 -7.65 -8.70 13.69
N ILE A 146 -6.91 -9.11 12.65
CA ILE A 146 -7.46 -9.72 11.44
C ILE A 146 -7.22 -11.24 11.35
N GLY A 147 -6.84 -11.88 12.47
CA GLY A 147 -6.71 -13.34 12.56
C GLY A 147 -5.35 -13.91 12.14
N VAL A 148 -4.31 -13.09 11.95
CA VAL A 148 -2.95 -13.59 11.70
C VAL A 148 -2.44 -14.34 12.93
N THR A 149 -2.16 -15.63 12.76
CA THR A 149 -1.59 -16.48 13.81
C THR A 149 -0.06 -16.39 13.86
N LYS A 150 0.58 -17.00 14.86
CA LYS A 150 2.05 -16.96 14.99
C LYS A 150 2.71 -17.73 13.85
N ASN A 151 3.62 -17.08 13.14
CA ASN A 151 4.46 -17.69 12.11
C ASN A 151 5.63 -18.50 12.70
N HIS A 152 6.48 -19.05 11.83
CA HIS A 152 7.71 -19.77 12.16
C HIS A 152 8.72 -19.00 13.04
N ARG A 153 8.57 -17.68 13.18
CA ARG A 153 9.39 -16.81 14.06
C ARG A 153 8.70 -16.48 15.39
N GLY A 154 7.53 -17.07 15.64
CA GLY A 154 6.70 -16.78 16.81
C GLY A 154 6.01 -15.40 16.79
N ARG A 155 6.00 -14.72 15.64
CA ARG A 155 5.42 -13.38 15.46
C ARG A 155 4.12 -13.43 14.65
N THR A 156 3.29 -12.41 14.76
CA THR A 156 2.03 -12.29 14.03
C THR A 156 2.19 -11.46 12.75
N ASP A 157 3.28 -11.70 12.04
CA ASP A 157 3.52 -11.22 10.68
C ASP A 157 3.14 -12.34 9.71
N ILE A 158 2.45 -12.05 8.61
CA ILE A 158 2.17 -13.08 7.58
C ILE A 158 3.45 -13.73 7.08
N ALA A 159 3.36 -15.03 6.79
CA ALA A 159 4.44 -15.83 6.25
C ALA A 159 3.93 -16.72 5.11
N ILE A 160 4.83 -17.02 4.18
CA ILE A 160 4.62 -17.98 3.10
C ILE A 160 5.79 -18.96 3.14
N THR A 161 5.48 -20.25 3.06
CA THR A 161 6.46 -21.30 2.86
C THR A 161 6.44 -21.77 1.41
N LYS A 162 7.57 -21.66 0.74
CA LYS A 162 7.75 -22.15 -0.63
C LYS A 162 9.04 -22.97 -0.70
N ASP A 163 8.95 -24.18 -1.26
CA ASP A 163 10.08 -25.11 -1.41
C ASP A 163 10.83 -25.36 -0.08
N GLY A 164 10.07 -25.46 1.03
CA GLY A 164 10.61 -25.66 2.38
C GLY A 164 11.21 -24.41 3.02
N VAL A 165 11.22 -23.27 2.33
CA VAL A 165 11.77 -22.00 2.82
C VAL A 165 10.63 -21.06 3.21
N SER A 166 10.49 -20.80 4.51
CA SER A 166 9.54 -19.83 5.03
C SER A 166 10.11 -18.42 4.99
N ARG A 167 9.29 -17.44 4.57
CA ARG A 167 9.63 -16.02 4.59
C ARG A 167 8.43 -15.15 4.91
N CYS A 168 8.67 -13.98 5.49
CA CYS A 168 7.66 -12.93 5.58
C CYS A 168 7.74 -12.08 4.30
N PRO A 169 6.64 -11.92 3.54
CA PRO A 169 6.59 -10.93 2.46
C PRO A 169 6.92 -9.53 2.99
N TYR A 170 7.49 -8.68 2.13
CA TYR A 170 7.51 -7.25 2.39
C TYR A 170 6.06 -6.74 2.48
N SER A 171 5.85 -5.67 3.24
CA SER A 171 4.55 -5.09 3.58
C SER A 171 3.36 -5.43 2.66
N ARG A 172 2.25 -5.83 3.27
CA ARG A 172 0.98 -6.09 2.61
C ARG A 172 -0.15 -5.36 3.28
N ILE A 173 -1.18 -5.07 2.51
CA ILE A 173 -2.52 -4.71 2.98
C ILE A 173 -3.43 -5.86 2.61
N ILE A 174 -4.23 -6.35 3.55
CA ILE A 174 -5.26 -7.34 3.29
C ILE A 174 -6.51 -6.62 2.82
N ILE A 175 -7.00 -7.02 1.66
CA ILE A 175 -8.22 -6.52 1.04
C ILE A 175 -9.18 -7.67 0.77
N LYS A 176 -10.44 -7.33 0.51
CA LYS A 176 -11.46 -8.24 0.00
C LYS A 176 -12.20 -7.55 -1.14
N ARG A 177 -12.55 -8.30 -2.18
CA ARG A 177 -13.40 -7.79 -3.25
C ARG A 177 -14.83 -7.60 -2.73
N LYS A 178 -15.46 -6.48 -3.07
CA LYS A 178 -16.90 -6.29 -2.88
C LYS A 178 -17.62 -7.05 -3.99
N GLY A 179 -18.59 -7.88 -3.62
CA GLY A 179 -19.39 -8.62 -4.60
C GLY A 179 -20.09 -7.64 -5.55
N ILE A 180 -20.27 -8.04 -6.81
CA ILE A 180 -21.15 -7.33 -7.73
C ILE A 180 -22.58 -7.57 -7.20
N LEU A 181 -23.26 -6.51 -6.76
CA LEU A 181 -24.69 -6.54 -6.43
C LEU A 181 -25.53 -6.82 -7.68
#